data_AF-A0AAP6GBT8-F1
#
_entry.id   AF-A0AAP6GBT8-F1
#
_cell.length_a   1.000
_cell.length_b   1.000
_cell.length_c   1.000
_cell.angle_alpha   90.00
_cell.angle_beta   90.00
_cell.angle_gamma   90.00
#
_symmetry.space_group_name_H-M   'P 1'
#
loop_
_entity.id
_entity.type
_entity.pdbx_description
1 polymer ?
#
loop_
_entity_poly.entity_id
_entity_poly.type
_entity_poly.pdbx_seq_one_letter_code
_entity_poly.pdbx_strand_id
1 'polypeptide(L)'
;MAKYDKISPETQQEAMKIARANQKPGQTKEQTQLIAQGVQKGIDEYKKQMKARAREASRQKKQQARAKQPQQGEQEEEVHEIELVEISRQHPLPWVLLVLSWLAFGCAWIWLR
;
A
#
# COMPACT_ATOMS: atom_id res chain seq x y z
N MET A 1 -17.33 -5.73 26.31
CA MET A 1 -15.87 -5.96 26.22
C MET A 1 -15.56 -6.83 25.01
N ALA A 2 -14.84 -6.33 24.01
CA ALA A 2 -14.48 -7.16 22.86
C ALA A 2 -13.47 -8.24 23.30
N LYS A 3 -13.87 -9.51 23.21
CA LYS A 3 -13.03 -10.68 23.49
C LYS A 3 -11.91 -10.77 22.43
N TYR A 4 -10.78 -10.12 22.69
CA TYR A 4 -9.59 -10.19 21.82
C TYR A 4 -8.33 -10.60 22.60
N ASP A 5 -8.52 -11.36 23.69
CA ASP A 5 -7.43 -11.77 24.59
C ASP A 5 -6.81 -13.13 24.25
N LYS A 6 -7.38 -13.88 23.31
CA LYS A 6 -6.81 -15.17 22.91
C LYS A 6 -5.91 -14.99 21.71
N ILE A 7 -4.60 -14.96 21.96
CA ILE A 7 -3.60 -15.03 20.90
C ILE A 7 -3.83 -16.31 20.09
N SER A 8 -3.89 -16.17 18.76
CA SER A 8 -4.11 -17.31 17.86
C SER A 8 -3.04 -18.39 18.07
N PRO A 9 -3.41 -19.69 18.08
CA PRO A 9 -2.43 -20.77 18.11
C PRO A 9 -1.44 -20.69 16.95
N GLU A 10 -1.86 -20.14 15.80
CA GLU A 10 -0.99 -19.92 14.64
C GLU A 10 0.12 -18.91 14.96
N THR A 11 -0.21 -17.78 15.60
CA THR A 11 0.79 -16.77 16.01
C THR A 11 1.80 -17.38 17.00
N GLN A 12 1.35 -18.26 17.89
CA GLN A 12 2.23 -18.94 18.85
C GLN A 12 3.21 -19.91 18.14
N GLN A 13 2.70 -20.70 17.19
CA GLN A 13 3.51 -21.62 16.40
C GLN A 13 4.53 -20.88 15.53
N GLU A 14 4.10 -19.81 14.87
CA GLU A 14 4.95 -18.98 14.02
C GLU A 14 6.04 -18.28 14.84
N ALA A 15 5.68 -17.73 16.01
CA ALA A 15 6.65 -17.15 16.93
C ALA A 15 7.67 -18.19 17.44
N MET A 16 7.25 -19.41 17.76
CA MET A 16 8.16 -20.50 18.11
C MET A 16 9.07 -20.90 16.94
N LYS A 17 8.55 -20.94 15.71
CA LYS A 17 9.33 -21.26 14.51
C LYS A 17 10.40 -20.21 14.27
N ILE A 18 10.06 -18.92 14.39
CA ILE A 18 11.00 -17.80 14.25
C ILE A 18 12.06 -17.85 15.35
N ALA A 19 11.67 -18.09 16.61
CA ALA A 19 12.61 -18.17 17.72
C ALA A 19 13.60 -19.35 17.56
N ARG A 20 13.12 -20.51 17.13
CA ARG A 20 13.96 -21.68 16.85
C ARG A 20 14.88 -21.47 15.64
N ALA A 21 14.37 -20.82 14.58
CA ALA A 21 15.18 -20.51 13.41
C ALA A 21 16.36 -19.57 13.71
N ASN A 22 16.21 -18.70 14.72
CA ASN A 22 17.25 -17.76 15.17
C ASN A 22 17.97 -18.21 16.45
N GLN A 23 17.83 -19.49 16.84
CA GLN A 23 18.44 -20.02 18.04
C GLN A 23 19.97 -20.01 17.93
N LYS A 24 20.64 -19.46 18.94
CA LYS A 24 22.11 -19.50 19.05
C LYS A 24 22.57 -20.82 19.69
N PRO A 25 23.74 -21.34 19.30
CA PRO A 25 24.32 -22.52 19.96
C PRO A 25 24.52 -22.25 21.45
N GLY A 26 24.07 -23.19 22.29
CA GLY A 26 24.08 -23.07 23.76
C GLY A 26 22.83 -22.43 24.40
N GLN A 27 21.84 -21.99 23.61
CA GLN A 27 20.59 -21.44 24.14
C GLN A 27 19.68 -22.53 24.74
N THR A 28 19.13 -22.30 25.94
CA THR A 28 18.20 -23.23 26.58
C THR A 28 16.80 -23.17 25.96
N LYS A 29 16.03 -24.25 26.08
CA LYS A 29 14.65 -24.30 25.55
C LYS A 29 13.76 -23.22 26.17
N GLU A 30 13.94 -22.93 27.46
CA GLU A 30 13.20 -21.87 28.16
C GLU A 30 13.53 -20.48 27.60
N GLN A 31 14.79 -20.21 27.28
CA GLN A 31 15.19 -18.95 26.66
C GLN A 31 14.57 -18.80 25.27
N THR A 32 14.60 -19.85 24.45
CA THR A 32 13.93 -19.84 23.14
C THR A 32 12.42 -19.62 23.29
N GLN A 33 11.80 -20.20 24.32
CA GLN A 33 10.38 -20.01 24.62
C GLN A 33 10.06 -18.58 25.07
N LEU A 34 10.90 -17.96 25.87
CA LEU A 34 10.77 -16.55 26.27
C LEU A 34 10.88 -15.62 25.05
N ILE A 35 11.81 -15.90 24.14
CA ILE A 35 11.93 -15.17 22.87
C ILE A 35 10.68 -15.36 22.02
N ALA A 36 10.15 -16.58 21.93
CA ALA A 36 8.91 -16.85 21.20
C ALA A 36 7.74 -16.03 21.79
N GLN A 37 7.62 -15.91 23.11
CA GLN A 37 6.60 -15.05 23.74
C GLN A 37 6.76 -13.57 23.36
N GLY A 38 8.01 -13.08 23.27
CA GLY A 38 8.30 -11.71 22.81
C GLY A 38 7.87 -11.49 21.35
N VAL A 39 8.24 -12.42 20.46
CA VAL A 39 7.85 -12.37 19.04
C VAL A 39 6.34 -12.42 18.89
N GLN A 40 5.67 -13.26 19.66
CA GLN A 40 4.21 -13.37 19.69
C GLN A 40 3.55 -12.02 20.04
N LYS A 41 3.99 -11.37 21.13
CA LYS A 41 3.49 -10.04 21.51
C LYS A 41 3.72 -9.00 20.42
N GLY A 42 4.90 -9.00 19.81
CA GLY A 42 5.23 -8.07 18.72
C GLY A 42 4.30 -8.22 17.50
N ILE A 43 4.00 -9.46 17.10
CA ILE A 43 3.07 -9.74 16.00
C ILE A 43 1.66 -9.21 16.34
N ASP A 44 1.20 -9.42 17.57
CA ASP A 44 -0.13 -9.00 17.99
C ASP A 44 -0.27 -7.47 18.06
N GLU A 45 0.74 -6.79 18.61
CA GLU A 45 0.80 -5.32 18.64
C GLU A 45 0.81 -4.74 17.23
N TYR A 46 1.63 -5.29 16.32
CA TYR A 46 1.67 -4.87 14.93
C TYR A 46 0.32 -5.06 14.23
N LYS A 47 -0.30 -6.24 14.38
CA LYS A 47 -1.64 -6.52 13.82
C LYS A 47 -2.69 -5.57 14.39
N LYS A 48 -2.61 -5.21 15.68
CA LYS A 48 -3.51 -4.25 16.32
C LYS A 48 -3.36 -2.85 15.74
N GLN A 49 -2.13 -2.35 15.61
CA GLN A 49 -1.85 -1.04 15.01
C GLN A 49 -2.33 -0.97 13.55
N MET A 50 -2.05 -2.01 12.76
CA MET A 50 -2.49 -2.07 11.35
C MET A 50 -4.01 -2.07 11.22
N LYS A 51 -4.73 -2.81 12.07
CA LYS A 51 -6.20 -2.78 12.10
C LYS A 51 -6.75 -1.42 12.49
N ALA A 52 -6.13 -0.73 13.45
CA ALA A 52 -6.52 0.63 13.84
C ALA A 52 -6.35 1.61 12.67
N ARG A 53 -5.18 1.58 12.02
CA ARG A 53 -4.87 2.42 10.85
C ARG A 53 -5.84 2.17 9.68
N ALA A 54 -6.16 0.91 9.39
CA ALA A 54 -7.12 0.57 8.35
C ALA A 54 -8.52 1.12 8.64
N ARG A 55 -8.95 1.12 9.91
CA ARG A 55 -10.24 1.70 10.32
C ARG A 55 -10.27 3.22 10.17
N GLU A 56 -9.18 3.90 10.52
CA GLU A 56 -9.04 5.34 10.34
C GLU A 56 -9.09 5.73 8.86
N ALA A 57 -8.36 5.02 8.00
CA ALA A 57 -8.41 5.23 6.56
C ALA A 57 -9.82 5.03 5.99
N SER A 58 -10.53 3.98 6.41
CA SER A 58 -11.92 3.76 6.02
C SER A 58 -12.86 4.86 6.51
N ARG A 59 -12.64 5.41 7.71
CA ARG A 59 -13.42 6.55 8.23
C ARG A 59 -13.16 7.80 7.38
N GLN A 60 -11.91 8.10 7.05
CA GLN A 60 -11.55 9.24 6.21
C GLN A 60 -12.18 9.12 4.82
N LYS A 61 -12.08 7.95 4.17
CA LYS A 61 -12.74 7.69 2.88
C LYS A 61 -14.25 7.91 2.94
N LYS A 62 -14.91 7.44 4.00
CA LYS A 62 -16.35 7.65 4.20
C LYS A 62 -16.70 9.13 4.44
N GLN A 63 -15.87 9.87 5.16
CA GLN A 63 -16.06 11.31 5.37
C GLN A 63 -15.90 12.08 4.06
N GLN A 64 -14.87 11.76 3.26
CA GLN A 64 -14.66 12.36 1.94
C GLN A 64 -15.81 12.05 0.99
N ALA A 65 -16.31 10.81 0.97
CA ALA A 65 -17.47 10.44 0.16
C ALA A 65 -18.73 11.23 0.56
N ARG A 66 -18.96 11.45 1.86
CA ARG A 66 -20.08 12.27 2.36
C ARG A 66 -19.92 13.75 2.03
N ALA A 67 -18.70 14.29 2.10
CA ALA A 67 -18.42 15.69 1.76
C ALA A 67 -18.57 15.96 0.26
N LYS A 68 -18.31 14.96 -0.59
CA LYS A 68 -18.49 15.03 -2.05
C LYS A 68 -19.92 14.74 -2.52
N GLN A 69 -20.85 14.48 -1.62
CA GLN A 69 -22.26 14.28 -1.97
C GLN A 69 -22.99 15.60 -1.64
N PRO A 70 -23.21 16.50 -2.63
CA PRO A 70 -24.02 17.67 -2.41
C PRO A 70 -25.46 17.19 -2.16
N GLN A 71 -26.21 17.96 -1.37
CA GLN A 71 -27.65 17.80 -1.23
C GLN A 71 -28.29 17.54 -2.60
N GLN A 72 -29.02 16.42 -2.71
CA GLN A 72 -30.05 16.27 -3.71
C GLN A 72 -31.10 17.36 -3.44
N GLY A 73 -30.98 18.47 -4.14
CA GLY A 73 -31.86 19.62 -4.06
C GLY A 73 -31.35 20.67 -5.03
N GLU A 74 -31.97 20.68 -6.21
CA GLU A 74 -31.92 21.77 -7.21
C GLU A 74 -30.55 22.01 -7.85
N GLN A 75 -30.33 21.37 -9.01
CA GLN A 75 -29.90 22.08 -10.22
C GLN A 75 -30.08 21.14 -11.41
N GLU A 76 -31.15 21.42 -12.13
CA GLU A 76 -31.39 20.98 -13.49
C GLU A 76 -30.19 21.35 -14.37
N GLU A 77 -29.76 20.36 -15.15
CA GLU A 77 -29.15 20.50 -16.47
C GLU A 77 -28.42 21.82 -16.77
N GLU A 78 -27.15 21.89 -16.37
CA GLU A 78 -26.17 22.54 -17.24
C GLU A 78 -25.03 21.57 -17.51
N VAL A 79 -25.13 20.94 -18.68
CA VAL A 79 -24.04 20.25 -19.35
C VAL A 79 -22.99 21.31 -19.69
N HIS A 80 -22.09 21.57 -18.76
CA HIS A 80 -20.78 22.14 -19.06
C HIS A 80 -19.74 21.13 -18.61
N GLU A 81 -19.44 20.22 -19.53
CA GLU A 81 -18.12 19.68 -19.85
C GLU A 81 -17.01 20.10 -18.88
N ILE A 82 -16.99 19.52 -17.68
CA ILE A 82 -15.87 19.68 -16.74
C ILE A 82 -14.77 18.77 -17.25
N GLU A 83 -13.97 19.32 -18.16
CA GLU A 83 -12.53 19.19 -18.25
C GLU A 83 -11.98 18.17 -17.24
N LEU A 84 -11.93 16.91 -17.68
CA LEU A 84 -11.08 15.86 -17.14
C LEU A 84 -9.62 16.23 -17.39
N VAL A 85 -9.14 17.32 -16.79
CA VAL A 85 -7.71 17.57 -16.65
C VAL A 85 -7.31 17.02 -15.30
N GLU A 86 -7.22 15.69 -15.26
CA GLU A 86 -6.13 15.06 -14.53
C GLU A 86 -4.86 15.77 -14.97
N ILE A 87 -4.33 16.67 -14.14
CA ILE A 87 -2.94 17.12 -14.22
C ILE A 87 -2.06 15.93 -13.77
N SER A 88 -2.14 14.83 -14.50
CA SER A 88 -0.99 13.99 -14.73
C SER A 88 -0.18 14.75 -15.76
N ARG A 89 0.86 15.47 -15.32
CA ARG A 89 1.85 16.08 -16.23
C ARG A 89 2.62 14.96 -16.94
N GLN A 90 1.95 14.17 -17.77
CA GLN A 90 2.58 13.32 -18.77
C GLN A 90 3.10 14.28 -19.84
N HIS A 91 4.31 14.78 -19.59
CA HIS A 91 4.97 15.66 -20.53
C HIS A 91 5.15 14.88 -21.84
N PRO A 92 4.71 15.40 -23.01
CA PRO A 92 4.90 14.73 -24.30
C PRO A 92 6.37 14.73 -24.78
N LEU A 93 7.30 15.23 -23.94
CA LEU A 93 8.74 15.33 -24.24
C LEU A 93 9.36 14.01 -24.72
N PRO A 94 9.19 12.86 -24.02
CA PRO A 94 9.86 11.64 -24.41
C PRO A 94 9.33 11.09 -25.74
N TRP A 95 8.04 11.29 -26.04
CA TRP A 95 7.45 10.86 -27.31
C TRP A 95 7.95 11.71 -28.49
N VAL A 96 8.05 13.03 -28.31
CA VAL A 96 8.61 13.93 -29.34
C VAL A 96 10.09 13.65 -29.57
N LEU A 97 10.88 13.47 -28.50
CA LEU A 97 12.30 13.09 -28.59
C LEU A 97 12.50 11.76 -29.31
N LEU A 98 11.60 10.79 -29.09
CA LEU A 98 11.67 9.47 -29.72
C LEU A 98 11.43 9.56 -31.23
N VAL A 99 10.39 10.28 -31.66
CA VAL A 99 10.10 10.49 -33.10
C VAL A 99 11.25 11.24 -33.77
N LEU A 100 11.80 12.26 -33.11
CA LEU A 100 12.93 13.02 -33.64
C LEU A 100 14.18 12.15 -33.81
N SER A 101 14.46 11.27 -32.85
CA SER A 101 15.59 10.32 -32.90
C SER A 101 15.46 9.35 -34.09
N TRP A 102 14.28 8.77 -34.30
CA TRP A 102 14.06 7.85 -35.42
C TRP A 102 14.19 8.53 -36.78
N LEU A 103 13.71 9.77 -36.93
CA LEU A 103 13.89 10.53 -38.17
C LEU A 103 15.38 10.83 -38.43
N ALA A 104 16.14 11.22 -37.41
CA ALA A 104 17.57 11.45 -37.55
C ALA A 104 18.32 10.17 -37.96
N PHE A 105 18.01 9.03 -37.32
CA PHE A 105 18.58 7.72 -37.68
C PHE A 105 18.17 7.27 -39.08
N GLY A 106 16.90 7.41 -39.46
CA GLY A 106 16.41 7.04 -40.79
C GLY A 106 17.04 7.87 -41.90
N CYS A 107 17.14 9.18 -41.72
CA CYS A 107 17.84 10.07 -42.65
C CYS A 107 19.32 9.74 -42.76
N ALA A 108 20.01 9.52 -41.64
CA ALA A 108 21.42 9.12 -41.63
C ALA A 108 21.64 7.77 -42.32
N TRP A 109 20.74 6.80 -42.10
CA TRP A 109 20.80 5.49 -42.73
C TRP A 109 20.61 5.56 -44.25
N ILE A 110 19.68 6.38 -44.73
CA ILE A 110 19.46 6.60 -46.16
C ILE A 110 20.67 7.30 -46.79
N TRP A 111 21.29 8.25 -46.08
CA TRP A 111 22.43 9.00 -46.57
C TRP A 111 23.74 8.19 -46.60
N LEU A 112 23.85 7.17 -45.75
CA LEU A 112 25.03 6.28 -45.65
C LEU A 112 24.93 5.02 -46.53
N ARG A 113 23.83 4.84 -47.28
CA ARG A 113 23.51 3.65 -48.08
C ARG A 113 23.75 3.84 -49.56
#